data_AF-A0A421JSZ2-F1
#
_entry.id   AF-A0A421JSZ2-F1
#
_cell.length_a   1.000
_cell.length_b   1.000
_cell.length_c   1.000
_cell.angle_alpha   90.00
_cell.angle_beta   90.00
_cell.angle_gamma   90.00
#
_symmetry.space_group_name_H-M   'P 1'
#
loop_
_entity.id
_entity.type
_entity.pdbx_description
1 polymer ?
#
loop_
_entity_poly.entity_id
_entity_poly.type
_entity_poly.pdbx_seq_one_letter_code
_entity_poly.pdbx_strand_id
1 'polypeptide(L)'
;MVLLSVLAVGALFVGGATSLDVTGTTTLTDPVASGDSITVESGGLVTINDQSLIINLLTVDAGGQFYYSTTSATSTVQFSSIINNDLVYFASPSTNDIHFNLGTNIQNNGVMVINGLFDSVTIQSGSNTGQLTFWQEDGLFELINVINTGNICFYDSMVDATNPSGNGCMALYDSTFSLYSPQDNFNPSIVFEGGASQFYIETGGQNALYTLIQFGGGHTITAPNDGFSALSYSPDTGIAVVQQNGYQLSFDVGPGYDSSLFTYTNRVTYIIVSYGAAVPPGANSGGCSCVSIPPPTATTASSTSINF
;
A
#
# COMPACT_ATOMS: atom_id res chain seq x y z
N MET A 1 -25.08 -18.70 32.42
CA MET A 1 -25.89 -17.65 31.77
C MET A 1 -25.41 -17.57 30.34
N VAL A 2 -26.15 -18.14 29.41
CA VAL A 2 -25.84 -18.07 27.97
C VAL A 2 -26.65 -16.89 27.45
N LEU A 3 -25.99 -15.78 27.11
CA LEU A 3 -26.64 -14.67 26.42
C LEU A 3 -26.85 -15.11 24.97
N LEU A 4 -28.12 -15.30 24.57
CA LEU A 4 -28.48 -15.36 23.15
C LEU A 4 -28.26 -13.96 22.56
N SER A 5 -27.21 -13.79 21.76
CA SER A 5 -27.08 -12.65 20.85
C SER A 5 -28.03 -12.86 19.67
N VAL A 6 -29.05 -12.02 19.59
CA VAL A 6 -30.00 -11.96 18.48
C VAL A 6 -29.29 -11.30 17.28
N LEU A 7 -29.11 -12.02 16.17
CA LEU A 7 -28.76 -11.41 14.88
C LEU A 7 -29.95 -10.60 14.38
N ALA A 8 -29.77 -9.30 14.17
CA ALA A 8 -30.68 -8.47 13.40
C ALA A 8 -29.95 -7.98 12.15
N VAL A 9 -30.33 -8.51 10.99
CA VAL A 9 -29.96 -7.94 9.68
C VAL A 9 -31.10 -7.01 9.29
N GLY A 10 -30.85 -5.71 9.28
CA GLY A 10 -31.82 -4.70 8.87
C GLY A 10 -31.60 -4.28 7.42
N ALA A 11 -32.30 -4.89 6.46
CA ALA A 11 -32.36 -4.37 5.11
C ALA A 11 -33.42 -3.24 5.05
N LEU A 12 -32.99 -1.98 4.92
CA LEU A 12 -33.87 -0.84 4.71
C LEU A 12 -34.05 -0.61 3.20
N PHE A 13 -35.22 -1.00 2.67
CA PHE A 13 -35.56 -0.81 1.27
C PHE A 13 -36.28 0.53 1.04
N VAL A 14 -35.58 1.49 0.44
CA VAL A 14 -36.20 2.63 -0.27
C VAL A 14 -35.44 2.77 -1.60
N GLY A 15 -36.16 2.71 -2.72
CA GLY A 15 -35.61 2.44 -4.05
C GLY A 15 -34.45 3.34 -4.49
N GLY A 16 -33.39 2.69 -5.00
CA GLY A 16 -32.18 3.31 -5.57
C GLY A 16 -31.00 3.25 -4.59
N ALA A 17 -30.06 2.32 -4.84
CA ALA A 17 -28.98 1.86 -3.96
C ALA A 17 -29.46 1.08 -2.73
N THR A 18 -29.19 -0.24 -2.72
CA THR A 18 -29.35 -1.06 -1.52
C THR A 18 -28.06 -0.95 -0.67
N SER A 19 -28.25 -0.76 0.64
CA SER A 19 -27.15 -0.77 1.60
C SER A 19 -27.26 -2.03 2.44
N LEU A 20 -26.22 -2.85 2.45
CA LEU A 20 -26.07 -3.96 3.37
C LEU A 20 -25.42 -3.44 4.65
N ASP A 21 -26.06 -3.70 5.78
CA ASP A 21 -25.58 -3.31 7.10
C ASP A 21 -25.27 -4.55 7.95
N VAL A 22 -24.03 -4.66 8.41
CA VAL A 22 -23.48 -5.86 9.06
C VAL A 22 -23.05 -5.54 10.50
N THR A 23 -23.86 -6.00 11.45
CA THR A 23 -23.65 -5.77 12.90
C THR A 23 -23.12 -6.99 13.67
N GLY A 24 -22.97 -8.13 12.98
CA GLY A 24 -22.43 -9.37 13.54
C GLY A 24 -21.57 -10.12 12.52
N THR A 25 -21.16 -11.33 12.84
CA THR A 25 -20.37 -12.16 11.90
C THR A 25 -21.30 -12.83 10.89
N THR A 26 -21.01 -12.69 9.60
CA THR A 26 -21.72 -13.37 8.50
C THR A 26 -20.80 -13.72 7.35
N THR A 27 -21.15 -14.77 6.61
CA THR A 27 -20.61 -15.07 5.28
C THR A 27 -21.72 -14.89 4.27
N LEU A 28 -21.51 -13.98 3.31
CA LEU A 28 -22.46 -13.76 2.22
C LEU A 28 -22.33 -14.87 1.19
N THR A 29 -23.43 -15.60 0.99
CA THR A 29 -23.54 -16.61 -0.07
C THR A 29 -24.27 -16.07 -1.29
N ASP A 30 -25.13 -15.08 -1.11
CA ASP A 30 -25.84 -14.41 -2.19
C ASP A 30 -24.98 -13.27 -2.77
N PRO A 31 -25.09 -12.99 -4.08
CA PRO A 31 -24.35 -11.93 -4.72
C PRO A 31 -24.78 -10.55 -4.21
N VAL A 32 -23.80 -9.71 -3.88
CA VAL A 32 -24.03 -8.28 -3.65
C VAL A 32 -24.38 -7.63 -5.00
N ALA A 33 -25.50 -6.89 -5.06
CA ALA A 33 -25.90 -6.26 -6.30
C ALA A 33 -24.91 -5.16 -6.70
N SER A 34 -24.66 -5.04 -8.02
CA SER A 34 -23.73 -4.05 -8.53
C SER A 34 -24.20 -2.63 -8.18
N GLY A 35 -23.29 -1.83 -7.62
CA GLY A 35 -23.56 -0.45 -7.20
C GLY A 35 -24.09 -0.30 -5.77
N ASP A 36 -24.24 -1.40 -5.03
CA ASP A 36 -24.65 -1.36 -3.63
C ASP A 36 -23.54 -0.86 -2.70
N SER A 37 -23.93 -0.56 -1.47
CA SER A 37 -23.00 -0.21 -0.40
C SER A 37 -22.97 -1.30 0.67
N ILE A 38 -21.83 -1.47 1.34
CA ILE A 38 -21.67 -2.36 2.49
C ILE A 38 -21.15 -1.51 3.65
N THR A 39 -21.84 -1.57 4.79
CA THR A 39 -21.37 -1.04 6.06
C THR A 39 -21.15 -2.21 7.02
N VAL A 40 -19.97 -2.26 7.61
CA VAL A 40 -19.62 -3.21 8.68
C VAL A 40 -19.46 -2.41 9.96
N GLU A 41 -20.45 -2.54 10.85
CA GLU A 41 -20.45 -1.84 12.13
C GLU A 41 -19.45 -2.48 13.12
N SER A 42 -19.27 -1.82 14.25
CA SER A 42 -18.48 -2.33 15.37
C SER A 42 -18.95 -3.73 15.82
N GLY A 43 -18.05 -4.71 15.87
CA GLY A 43 -18.37 -6.09 16.19
C GLY A 43 -18.89 -6.92 15.00
N GLY A 44 -19.14 -6.28 13.87
CA GLY A 44 -19.46 -6.93 12.60
C GLY A 44 -18.24 -7.56 11.95
N LEU A 45 -18.44 -8.71 11.29
CA LEU A 45 -17.46 -9.30 10.38
C LEU A 45 -18.21 -9.83 9.16
N VAL A 46 -17.92 -9.29 7.99
CA VAL A 46 -18.46 -9.82 6.73
C VAL A 46 -17.38 -10.59 5.98
N THR A 47 -17.73 -11.79 5.54
CA THR A 47 -16.90 -12.62 4.66
C THR A 47 -17.60 -12.80 3.33
N ILE A 48 -16.88 -12.56 2.24
CA ILE A 48 -17.37 -12.75 0.87
C ILE A 48 -16.33 -13.59 0.12
N ASN A 49 -16.76 -14.72 -0.45
CA ASN A 49 -15.86 -15.65 -1.15
C ASN A 49 -16.29 -15.85 -2.60
N ASP A 50 -15.34 -15.79 -3.53
CA ASP A 50 -15.48 -16.13 -4.95
C ASP A 50 -16.64 -15.40 -5.69
N GLN A 51 -17.01 -14.21 -5.22
CA GLN A 51 -18.00 -13.35 -5.87
C GLN A 51 -17.30 -12.21 -6.63
N SER A 52 -17.88 -11.78 -7.75
CA SER A 52 -17.53 -10.46 -8.32
C SER A 52 -18.18 -9.37 -7.47
N LEU A 53 -17.40 -8.39 -7.06
CA LEU A 53 -17.84 -7.24 -6.29
C LEU A 53 -17.68 -5.99 -7.11
N ILE A 54 -18.79 -5.33 -7.42
CA ILE A 54 -18.79 -3.99 -8.01
C ILE A 54 -19.65 -3.15 -7.09
N ILE A 55 -19.03 -2.51 -6.10
CA ILE A 55 -19.77 -1.81 -5.04
C ILE A 55 -19.44 -0.32 -5.02
N ASN A 56 -20.43 0.49 -4.66
CA ASN A 56 -20.27 1.93 -4.62
C ASN A 56 -19.47 2.38 -3.39
N LEU A 57 -19.79 1.84 -2.21
CA LEU A 57 -19.11 2.23 -0.98
C LEU A 57 -18.92 1.03 -0.05
N LEU A 58 -17.70 0.80 0.41
CA LEU A 58 -17.41 0.00 1.59
C LEU A 58 -17.14 0.95 2.78
N THR A 59 -17.87 0.78 3.87
CA THR A 59 -17.56 1.40 5.15
C THR A 59 -17.27 0.30 6.16
N VAL A 60 -16.09 0.33 6.79
CA VAL A 60 -15.75 -0.52 7.93
C VAL A 60 -15.51 0.39 9.12
N ASP A 61 -16.39 0.35 10.10
CA ASP A 61 -16.30 1.15 11.32
C ASP A 61 -15.26 0.57 12.29
N ALA A 62 -14.89 1.36 13.29
CA ALA A 62 -14.00 0.92 14.36
C ALA A 62 -14.57 -0.33 15.08
N GLY A 63 -13.83 -1.43 15.09
CA GLY A 63 -14.25 -2.74 15.58
C GLY A 63 -14.94 -3.63 14.55
N GLY A 64 -15.14 -3.16 13.32
CA GLY A 64 -15.70 -3.90 12.19
C GLY A 64 -14.62 -4.56 11.34
N GLN A 65 -14.96 -5.64 10.63
CA GLN A 65 -13.99 -6.38 9.80
C GLN A 65 -14.61 -6.79 8.46
N PHE A 66 -13.90 -6.52 7.37
CA PHE A 66 -14.27 -6.97 6.03
C PHE A 66 -13.22 -7.97 5.52
N TYR A 67 -13.67 -9.14 5.08
CA TYR A 67 -12.84 -10.16 4.45
C TYR A 67 -13.42 -10.56 3.10
N TYR A 68 -12.62 -10.38 2.05
CA TYR A 68 -12.91 -10.86 0.72
C TYR A 68 -11.85 -11.88 0.30
N SER A 69 -12.27 -13.00 -0.25
CA SER A 69 -11.37 -13.98 -0.87
C SER A 69 -11.88 -14.37 -2.24
N THR A 70 -10.97 -14.56 -3.20
CA THR A 70 -11.33 -15.20 -4.46
C THR A 70 -10.20 -16.07 -4.99
N THR A 71 -10.56 -17.15 -5.67
CA THR A 71 -9.64 -18.00 -6.44
C THR A 71 -9.92 -17.93 -7.94
N SER A 72 -10.91 -17.15 -8.35
CA SER A 72 -11.37 -17.08 -9.73
C SER A 72 -10.69 -15.95 -10.51
N ALA A 73 -10.03 -16.29 -11.62
CA ALA A 73 -9.44 -15.33 -12.56
C ALA A 73 -10.47 -14.40 -13.21
N THR A 74 -11.76 -14.74 -13.16
CA THR A 74 -12.83 -13.93 -13.77
C THR A 74 -13.53 -13.04 -12.77
N SER A 75 -13.14 -13.09 -11.48
CA SER A 75 -13.69 -12.20 -10.47
C SER A 75 -13.36 -10.75 -10.82
N THR A 76 -14.38 -9.92 -10.88
CA THR A 76 -14.21 -8.47 -10.99
C THR A 76 -14.35 -7.87 -9.60
N VAL A 77 -13.33 -7.14 -9.14
CA VAL A 77 -13.33 -6.49 -7.83
C VAL A 77 -13.14 -5.00 -8.01
N GLN A 78 -14.22 -4.25 -7.81
CA GLN A 78 -14.31 -2.83 -8.06
C GLN A 78 -15.06 -2.14 -6.92
N PHE A 79 -14.44 -1.09 -6.39
CA PHE A 79 -15.03 -0.21 -5.38
C PHE A 79 -15.00 1.22 -5.93
N SER A 80 -16.05 2.01 -5.75
CA SER A 80 -15.93 3.45 -6.02
C SER A 80 -15.25 4.18 -4.86
N SER A 81 -15.51 3.75 -3.62
CA SER A 81 -14.95 4.34 -2.39
C SER A 81 -14.82 3.29 -1.29
N ILE A 82 -13.80 3.44 -0.45
CA ILE A 82 -13.61 2.65 0.78
C ILE A 82 -13.31 3.60 1.93
N ILE A 83 -14.08 3.51 3.01
CA ILE A 83 -13.79 4.13 4.30
C ILE A 83 -13.45 3.00 5.26
N ASN A 84 -12.17 2.85 5.60
CA ASN A 84 -11.69 1.80 6.49
C ASN A 84 -11.16 2.39 7.78
N ASN A 85 -11.90 2.20 8.88
CA ASN A 85 -11.51 2.62 10.22
C ASN A 85 -11.06 1.45 11.12
N ASP A 86 -11.03 0.21 10.60
CA ASP A 86 -10.50 -0.95 11.32
C ASP A 86 -9.86 -1.96 10.36
N LEU A 87 -10.52 -3.03 9.91
CA LEU A 87 -9.88 -4.04 9.05
C LEU A 87 -10.59 -4.28 7.73
N VAL A 88 -9.84 -4.15 6.63
CA VAL A 88 -10.22 -4.62 5.29
C VAL A 88 -9.15 -5.59 4.79
N TYR A 89 -9.56 -6.77 4.36
CA TYR A 89 -8.64 -7.81 3.92
C TYR A 89 -9.11 -8.41 2.60
N PHE A 90 -8.27 -8.31 1.58
CA PHE A 90 -8.44 -8.95 0.28
C PHE A 90 -7.46 -10.11 0.16
N ALA A 91 -7.96 -11.28 -0.20
CA ALA A 91 -7.20 -12.50 -0.37
C ALA A 91 -7.41 -13.09 -1.77
N SER A 92 -6.32 -13.39 -2.46
CA SER A 92 -6.30 -14.00 -3.79
C SER A 92 -5.20 -15.06 -3.83
N PRO A 93 -5.35 -16.19 -3.11
CA PRO A 93 -4.30 -17.21 -2.97
C PRO A 93 -4.09 -18.05 -4.26
N SER A 94 -4.58 -17.58 -5.40
CA SER A 94 -4.48 -18.27 -6.69
C SER A 94 -3.34 -17.71 -7.52
N THR A 95 -2.84 -18.49 -8.47
CA THR A 95 -1.86 -18.03 -9.48
C THR A 95 -2.50 -17.19 -10.59
N ASN A 96 -3.72 -16.70 -10.37
CA ASN A 96 -4.41 -15.86 -11.34
C ASN A 96 -4.02 -14.40 -11.07
N ASP A 97 -3.88 -13.62 -12.13
CA ASP A 97 -3.77 -12.17 -12.05
C ASP A 97 -5.19 -11.60 -11.92
N ILE A 98 -5.55 -11.17 -10.70
CA ILE A 98 -6.81 -10.51 -10.45
C ILE A 98 -6.55 -9.00 -10.37
N HIS A 99 -7.36 -8.25 -11.11
CA HIS A 99 -7.33 -6.80 -11.03
C HIS A 99 -8.28 -6.27 -9.95
N PHE A 100 -7.71 -5.71 -8.89
CA PHE A 100 -8.43 -4.98 -7.85
C PHE A 100 -8.42 -3.49 -8.18
N ASN A 101 -9.57 -2.96 -8.59
CA ASN A 101 -9.75 -1.51 -8.71
C ASN A 101 -10.44 -1.00 -7.45
N LEU A 102 -9.68 -0.47 -6.50
CA LEU A 102 -10.23 -0.04 -5.23
C LEU A 102 -10.86 1.36 -5.28
N GLY A 103 -10.82 2.04 -6.42
CA GLY A 103 -11.60 3.26 -6.67
C GLY A 103 -10.83 4.57 -6.51
N THR A 104 -11.60 5.66 -6.43
CA THR A 104 -11.11 7.07 -6.51
C THR A 104 -11.23 7.85 -5.20
N ASN A 105 -11.62 7.20 -4.11
CA ASN A 105 -11.76 7.84 -2.80
C ASN A 105 -11.57 6.80 -1.69
N ILE A 106 -10.32 6.50 -1.39
CA ILE A 106 -9.94 5.60 -0.30
C ILE A 106 -9.54 6.40 0.93
N GLN A 107 -10.17 6.12 2.07
CA GLN A 107 -9.80 6.65 3.37
C GLN A 107 -9.42 5.49 4.28
N ASN A 108 -8.13 5.18 4.36
CA ASN A 108 -7.61 4.12 5.21
C ASN A 108 -7.04 4.69 6.52
N ASN A 109 -7.82 4.59 7.59
CA ASN A 109 -7.40 4.91 8.96
C ASN A 109 -7.10 3.66 9.79
N GLY A 110 -7.55 2.49 9.32
CA GLY A 110 -7.27 1.18 9.92
C GLY A 110 -6.15 0.42 9.21
N VAL A 111 -6.30 -0.90 9.16
CA VAL A 111 -5.44 -1.86 8.46
C VAL A 111 -6.16 -2.33 7.19
N MET A 112 -5.52 -2.14 6.03
CA MET A 112 -5.97 -2.72 4.78
C MET A 112 -4.87 -3.61 4.20
N VAL A 113 -5.22 -4.86 3.91
CA VAL A 113 -4.30 -5.88 3.41
C VAL A 113 -4.78 -6.36 2.06
N ILE A 114 -3.87 -6.40 1.09
CA ILE A 114 -4.03 -7.10 -0.17
C ILE A 114 -3.01 -8.24 -0.16
N ASN A 115 -3.50 -9.46 -0.02
CA ASN A 115 -2.67 -10.66 0.04
C ASN A 115 -2.94 -11.54 -1.18
N GLY A 116 -1.93 -11.70 -2.03
CA GLY A 116 -2.06 -12.30 -3.35
C GLY A 116 -0.74 -12.86 -3.84
N LEU A 117 -0.68 -13.23 -5.12
CA LEU A 117 0.57 -13.58 -5.78
C LEU A 117 0.89 -12.55 -6.86
N PHE A 118 0.10 -12.53 -7.94
CA PHE A 118 0.39 -11.76 -9.15
C PHE A 118 -0.70 -10.70 -9.44
N ASP A 119 -1.33 -10.18 -8.40
CA ASP A 119 -2.48 -9.30 -8.60
C ASP A 119 -2.05 -7.90 -8.99
N SER A 120 -2.89 -7.26 -9.79
CA SER A 120 -2.78 -5.84 -10.09
C SER A 120 -3.76 -5.05 -9.23
N VAL A 121 -3.29 -4.01 -8.54
CA VAL A 121 -4.14 -3.15 -7.71
C VAL A 121 -3.99 -1.70 -8.15
N THR A 122 -5.12 -1.05 -8.41
CA THR A 122 -5.16 0.39 -8.65
C THR A 122 -5.90 1.09 -7.51
N ILE A 123 -5.23 2.06 -6.89
CA ILE A 123 -5.80 3.00 -5.93
C ILE A 123 -5.65 4.40 -6.50
N GLN A 124 -6.77 5.07 -6.76
CA GLN A 124 -6.80 6.44 -7.23
C GLN A 124 -7.31 7.33 -6.09
N SER A 125 -6.70 8.50 -5.91
CA SER A 125 -7.13 9.56 -5.00
C SER A 125 -7.57 9.06 -3.62
N GLY A 126 -6.65 9.01 -2.67
CA GLY A 126 -6.97 8.50 -1.33
C GLY A 126 -6.05 9.02 -0.26
N SER A 127 -6.44 8.83 0.99
CA SER A 127 -5.60 9.05 2.16
C SER A 127 -5.33 7.74 2.89
N ASN A 128 -4.07 7.54 3.28
CA ASN A 128 -3.66 6.50 4.21
C ASN A 128 -3.07 7.16 5.46
N THR A 129 -3.76 7.03 6.58
CA THR A 129 -3.25 7.40 7.92
C THR A 129 -2.97 6.17 8.79
N GLY A 130 -3.50 5.00 8.41
CA GLY A 130 -3.29 3.72 9.07
C GLY A 130 -2.18 2.88 8.43
N GLN A 131 -2.44 1.58 8.23
CA GLN A 131 -1.53 0.61 7.64
C GLN A 131 -2.10 0.09 6.32
N LEU A 132 -1.35 0.21 5.23
CA LEU A 132 -1.57 -0.54 3.99
C LEU A 132 -0.52 -1.65 3.89
N THR A 133 -0.92 -2.85 3.48
CA THR A 133 0.02 -3.96 3.28
C THR A 133 -0.31 -4.66 1.98
N PHE A 134 0.64 -4.62 1.06
CA PHE A 134 0.62 -5.33 -0.19
C PHE A 134 1.57 -6.52 -0.04
N TRP A 135 0.99 -7.69 0.21
CA TRP A 135 1.72 -8.93 0.47
C TRP A 135 1.57 -9.85 -0.74
N GLN A 136 2.49 -9.74 -1.70
CA GLN A 136 2.40 -10.43 -2.99
C GLN A 136 3.70 -11.13 -3.39
N GLU A 137 3.69 -11.84 -4.53
CA GLU A 137 4.86 -12.46 -5.18
C GLU A 137 4.88 -11.96 -6.62
N ASP A 138 5.50 -10.80 -6.89
CA ASP A 138 5.51 -10.11 -8.20
C ASP A 138 4.19 -9.41 -8.56
N GLY A 139 3.55 -8.78 -7.57
CA GLY A 139 2.33 -7.96 -7.76
C GLY A 139 2.60 -6.57 -8.35
N LEU A 140 1.62 -6.01 -9.05
CA LEU A 140 1.71 -4.66 -9.64
C LEU A 140 0.74 -3.69 -8.96
N PHE A 141 1.24 -2.53 -8.51
CA PHE A 141 0.45 -1.54 -7.78
C PHE A 141 0.53 -0.18 -8.44
N GLU A 142 -0.62 0.42 -8.72
CA GLU A 142 -0.71 1.79 -9.21
C GLU A 142 -1.35 2.67 -8.13
N LEU A 143 -0.59 3.65 -7.63
CA LEU A 143 -1.01 4.61 -6.62
C LEU A 143 -1.08 6.01 -7.25
N ILE A 144 -2.27 6.51 -7.52
CA ILE A 144 -2.47 7.80 -8.19
C ILE A 144 -3.04 8.80 -7.19
N ASN A 145 -2.39 9.97 -7.01
CA ASN A 145 -2.85 11.03 -6.09
C ASN A 145 -3.09 10.55 -4.64
N VAL A 146 -2.31 9.59 -4.15
CA VAL A 146 -2.43 9.08 -2.78
C VAL A 146 -1.67 9.97 -1.80
N ILE A 147 -2.33 10.34 -0.70
CA ILE A 147 -1.74 11.04 0.46
C ILE A 147 -1.40 10.00 1.52
N ASN A 148 -0.11 9.71 1.72
CA ASN A 148 0.33 8.78 2.75
C ASN A 148 0.93 9.54 3.94
N THR A 149 0.29 9.44 5.10
CA THR A 149 0.85 9.86 6.40
C THR A 149 0.97 8.70 7.39
N GLY A 150 0.47 7.51 7.01
CA GLY A 150 0.59 6.28 7.77
C GLY A 150 1.77 5.41 7.30
N ASN A 151 1.58 4.09 7.38
CA ASN A 151 2.56 3.10 6.98
C ASN A 151 2.06 2.33 5.76
N ILE A 152 2.98 2.00 4.85
CA ILE A 152 2.73 1.10 3.73
C ILE A 152 3.84 0.06 3.71
N CYS A 153 3.48 -1.21 3.58
CA CYS A 153 4.40 -2.30 3.25
C CYS A 153 4.16 -2.76 1.81
N PHE A 154 5.25 -2.86 1.05
CA PHE A 154 5.30 -3.54 -0.23
C PHE A 154 6.23 -4.74 -0.11
N TYR A 155 5.69 -5.94 -0.27
CA TYR A 155 6.44 -7.18 -0.21
C TYR A 155 6.44 -7.82 -1.59
N ASP A 156 7.64 -8.01 -2.15
CA ASP A 156 7.90 -8.60 -3.48
C ASP A 156 6.95 -8.04 -4.56
N SER A 157 7.07 -6.73 -4.79
CA SER A 157 6.08 -5.93 -5.51
C SER A 157 6.73 -4.90 -6.43
N MET A 158 6.07 -4.59 -7.55
CA MET A 158 6.35 -3.42 -8.39
C MET A 158 5.26 -2.37 -8.20
N VAL A 159 5.68 -1.13 -7.89
CA VAL A 159 4.77 -0.04 -7.53
C VAL A 159 5.04 1.17 -8.41
N ASP A 160 4.01 1.71 -9.05
CA ASP A 160 4.03 2.99 -9.74
C ASP A 160 3.19 4.01 -8.94
N ALA A 161 3.84 5.03 -8.39
CA ALA A 161 3.21 6.11 -7.65
C ALA A 161 3.21 7.41 -8.44
N THR A 162 2.04 7.85 -8.88
CA THR A 162 1.85 9.09 -9.66
C THR A 162 1.25 10.19 -8.80
N ASN A 163 1.94 11.34 -8.74
CA ASN A 163 1.56 12.51 -7.94
C ASN A 163 1.27 12.22 -6.44
N PRO A 164 2.06 11.37 -5.74
CA PRO A 164 1.82 11.11 -4.33
C PRO A 164 2.20 12.30 -3.46
N SER A 165 1.70 12.30 -2.22
CA SER A 165 1.96 13.33 -1.21
C SER A 165 2.01 12.76 0.20
N GLY A 166 2.45 13.58 1.16
CA GLY A 166 2.54 13.21 2.57
C GLY A 166 3.92 12.75 3.02
N ASN A 167 4.03 12.46 4.31
CA ASN A 167 5.29 12.19 5.02
C ASN A 167 5.26 10.83 5.75
N GLY A 168 4.40 9.92 5.31
CA GLY A 168 4.30 8.57 5.87
C GLY A 168 5.54 7.72 5.61
N CYS A 169 5.49 6.49 6.11
CA CYS A 169 6.54 5.51 5.95
C CYS A 169 6.16 4.46 4.89
N MET A 170 7.13 4.04 4.09
CA MET A 170 7.00 2.97 3.10
C MET A 170 8.15 1.97 3.28
N ALA A 171 7.81 0.72 3.60
CA ALA A 171 8.76 -0.39 3.66
C ALA A 171 8.75 -1.15 2.34
N LEU A 172 9.94 -1.39 1.79
CA LEU A 172 10.17 -2.10 0.53
C LEU A 172 10.93 -3.39 0.82
N TYR A 173 10.22 -4.51 0.87
CA TYR A 173 10.82 -5.84 0.98
C TYR A 173 10.94 -6.44 -0.42
N ASP A 174 12.18 -6.56 -0.92
CA ASP A 174 12.49 -7.03 -2.28
C ASP A 174 11.57 -6.40 -3.37
N SER A 175 11.31 -5.10 -3.24
CA SER A 175 10.30 -4.40 -4.04
C SER A 175 10.89 -3.22 -4.82
N THR A 176 10.24 -2.86 -5.92
CA THR A 176 10.55 -1.66 -6.71
C THR A 176 9.44 -0.63 -6.54
N PHE A 177 9.80 0.58 -6.13
CA PHE A 177 8.89 1.72 -6.01
C PHE A 177 9.31 2.82 -6.98
N SER A 178 8.52 2.99 -8.04
CA SER A 178 8.67 4.01 -9.08
C SER A 178 7.82 5.24 -8.77
N LEU A 179 8.42 6.41 -8.86
CA LEU A 179 7.84 7.68 -8.42
C LEU A 179 7.77 8.67 -9.59
N TYR A 180 6.55 9.15 -9.87
CA TYR A 180 6.28 10.10 -10.93
C TYR A 180 5.66 11.38 -10.38
N SER A 181 6.35 12.51 -10.58
CA SER A 181 5.87 13.86 -10.29
C SER A 181 5.31 14.02 -8.85
N PRO A 182 6.07 13.66 -7.80
CA PRO A 182 5.65 13.83 -6.41
C PRO A 182 5.29 15.30 -6.10
N GLN A 183 4.32 15.50 -5.21
CA GLN A 183 3.97 16.83 -4.71
C GLN A 183 5.07 17.39 -3.80
N ASP A 184 5.13 18.71 -3.62
CA ASP A 184 6.15 19.40 -2.82
C ASP A 184 6.19 18.94 -1.34
N ASN A 185 5.07 18.43 -0.82
CA ASN A 185 4.97 17.91 0.55
C ASN A 185 5.25 16.40 0.66
N PHE A 186 5.67 15.74 -0.43
CA PHE A 186 6.03 14.33 -0.43
C PHE A 186 7.44 14.13 0.17
N ASN A 187 7.48 13.90 1.48
CA ASN A 187 8.71 13.73 2.25
C ASN A 187 8.66 12.40 3.04
N PRO A 188 8.56 11.24 2.37
CA PRO A 188 8.40 9.97 3.04
C PRO A 188 9.69 9.47 3.70
N SER A 189 9.53 8.54 4.62
CA SER A 189 10.59 7.61 5.01
C SER A 189 10.50 6.34 4.17
N ILE A 190 11.59 5.97 3.50
CA ILE A 190 11.70 4.72 2.73
C ILE A 190 12.56 3.75 3.52
N VAL A 191 12.00 2.62 3.93
CA VAL A 191 12.69 1.55 4.66
C VAL A 191 13.02 0.45 3.67
N PHE A 192 14.30 0.11 3.54
CA PHE A 192 14.75 -0.99 2.71
C PHE A 192 14.81 -2.28 3.54
N GLU A 193 14.12 -3.32 3.07
CA GLU A 193 14.11 -4.65 3.66
C GLU A 193 14.36 -5.72 2.58
N GLY A 194 14.67 -6.95 2.98
CA GLY A 194 15.00 -8.03 2.06
C GLY A 194 16.45 -7.98 1.56
N GLY A 195 16.68 -8.49 0.36
CA GLY A 195 18.00 -8.55 -0.28
C GLY A 195 18.27 -7.46 -1.31
N ALA A 196 17.25 -7.04 -2.08
CA ALA A 196 17.39 -6.07 -3.17
C ALA A 196 16.07 -5.34 -3.48
N SER A 197 15.95 -4.13 -2.96
CA SER A 197 14.82 -3.22 -3.19
C SER A 197 15.30 -1.96 -3.90
N GLN A 198 14.42 -1.35 -4.68
CA GLN A 198 14.73 -0.18 -5.49
C GLN A 198 13.75 0.95 -5.21
N PHE A 199 14.30 2.14 -4.94
CA PHE A 199 13.55 3.39 -4.93
C PHE A 199 13.88 4.18 -6.20
N TYR A 200 12.96 4.25 -7.14
CA TYR A 200 13.16 4.84 -8.46
C TYR A 200 12.35 6.15 -8.55
N ILE A 201 13.05 7.28 -8.68
CA ILE A 201 12.46 8.56 -9.07
C ILE A 201 12.52 8.67 -10.60
N GLU A 202 11.37 8.56 -11.26
CA GLU A 202 11.26 8.63 -12.72
C GLU A 202 11.17 10.07 -13.20
N THR A 203 10.32 10.88 -12.56
CA THR A 203 10.16 12.30 -12.87
C THR A 203 9.84 13.13 -11.63
N GLY A 204 10.21 14.42 -11.64
CA GLY A 204 9.89 15.35 -10.55
C GLY A 204 10.85 15.26 -9.36
N GLY A 205 10.37 15.66 -8.17
CA GLY A 205 11.15 15.61 -6.93
C GLY A 205 12.27 16.63 -6.85
N GLN A 206 12.26 17.69 -7.67
CA GLN A 206 13.35 18.67 -7.69
C GLN A 206 13.54 19.30 -6.30
N ASN A 207 14.75 19.19 -5.76
CA ASN A 207 15.12 19.65 -4.41
C ASN A 207 14.39 18.92 -3.27
N ALA A 208 13.79 17.76 -3.55
CA ALA A 208 13.23 16.90 -2.51
C ALA A 208 14.33 16.30 -1.62
N LEU A 209 13.94 16.02 -0.38
CA LEU A 209 14.74 15.31 0.61
C LEU A 209 13.99 14.05 1.02
N TYR A 210 14.51 12.89 0.64
CA TYR A 210 13.96 11.59 1.03
C TYR A 210 14.74 11.03 2.20
N THR A 211 14.04 10.55 3.24
CA THR A 211 14.69 9.83 4.34
C THR A 211 14.77 8.36 3.96
N LEU A 212 15.99 7.81 3.91
CA LEU A 212 16.26 6.43 3.57
C LEU A 212 16.78 5.69 4.80
N ILE A 213 16.11 4.60 5.15
CA ILE A 213 16.40 3.78 6.32
C ILE A 213 16.89 2.42 5.83
N GLN A 214 18.00 1.93 6.39
CA GLN A 214 18.65 0.68 5.98
C GLN A 214 19.15 0.65 4.51
N PHE A 215 19.50 1.80 3.93
CA PHE A 215 20.06 1.86 2.59
C PHE A 215 21.46 1.23 2.51
N GLY A 216 21.70 0.32 1.58
CA GLY A 216 23.01 -0.32 1.38
C GLY A 216 22.89 -1.75 0.85
N GLY A 217 24.01 -2.45 0.74
CA GLY A 217 24.04 -3.82 0.24
C GLY A 217 23.51 -3.93 -1.20
N GLY A 218 22.43 -4.68 -1.39
CA GLY A 218 21.78 -4.86 -2.69
C GLY A 218 20.75 -3.78 -3.06
N HIS A 219 20.42 -2.87 -2.14
CA HIS A 219 19.43 -1.83 -2.39
C HIS A 219 19.96 -0.70 -3.27
N THR A 220 19.09 -0.12 -4.08
CA THR A 220 19.47 0.96 -5.02
C THR A 220 18.48 2.12 -5.01
N ILE A 221 19.00 3.29 -5.38
CA ILE A 221 18.20 4.46 -5.71
C ILE A 221 18.40 4.73 -7.19
N THR A 222 17.33 5.01 -7.91
CA THR A 222 17.41 5.50 -9.29
C THR A 222 16.86 6.91 -9.36
N ALA A 223 17.53 7.78 -10.10
CA ALA A 223 17.15 9.17 -10.32
C ALA A 223 17.17 9.49 -11.83
N PRO A 224 16.40 10.47 -12.31
CA PRO A 224 16.47 10.90 -13.70
C PRO A 224 17.87 11.45 -14.02
N ASN A 225 18.30 11.33 -15.28
CA ASN A 225 19.53 11.97 -15.75
C ASN A 225 19.21 13.29 -16.49
N ASP A 226 18.88 14.32 -15.73
CA ASP A 226 18.57 15.66 -16.25
C ASP A 226 19.81 16.57 -16.30
N GLY A 227 20.94 16.00 -16.72
CA GLY A 227 22.24 16.67 -16.68
C GLY A 227 22.99 16.42 -15.38
N PHE A 228 23.08 15.15 -14.98
CA PHE A 228 23.87 14.70 -13.84
C PHE A 228 25.32 15.21 -13.92
N SER A 229 25.82 15.74 -12.82
CA SER A 229 27.18 16.29 -12.74
C SER A 229 28.02 15.68 -11.62
N ALA A 230 27.41 15.31 -10.49
CA ALA A 230 28.12 14.73 -9.36
C ALA A 230 27.19 13.93 -8.44
N LEU A 231 27.78 12.93 -7.78
CA LEU A 231 27.25 12.30 -6.57
C LEU A 231 28.19 12.70 -5.42
N SER A 232 27.64 13.17 -4.31
CA SER A 232 28.40 13.46 -3.09
C SER A 232 27.70 12.90 -1.86
N TYR A 233 28.45 12.68 -0.79
CA TYR A 233 27.93 12.29 0.51
C TYR A 233 28.67 13.11 1.59
N SER A 234 27.92 13.61 2.55
CA SER A 234 28.44 14.34 3.71
C SER A 234 28.41 13.43 4.95
N PRO A 235 29.57 12.98 5.47
CA PRO A 235 29.62 12.16 6.68
C PRO A 235 29.08 12.85 7.93
N ASP A 236 29.15 14.18 7.98
CA ASP A 236 28.69 14.98 9.12
C ASP A 236 27.16 15.08 9.20
N THR A 237 26.50 15.15 8.04
CA THR A 237 25.04 15.31 7.96
C THR A 237 24.32 14.02 7.60
N GLY A 238 25.01 13.03 7.04
CA GLY A 238 24.39 11.79 6.55
C GLY A 238 23.64 11.93 5.23
N ILE A 239 23.86 13.03 4.49
CA ILE A 239 23.08 13.32 3.28
C ILE A 239 23.92 13.00 2.04
N ALA A 240 23.37 12.13 1.19
CA ALA A 240 23.84 11.90 -0.18
C ALA A 240 23.09 12.82 -1.16
N VAL A 241 23.81 13.43 -2.09
CA VAL A 241 23.24 14.39 -3.04
C VAL A 241 23.59 13.98 -4.47
N VAL A 242 22.56 13.84 -5.29
CA VAL A 242 22.67 13.70 -6.75
C VAL A 242 22.47 15.08 -7.37
N GLN A 243 23.55 15.67 -7.88
CA GLN A 243 23.54 17.00 -8.47
C GLN A 243 23.13 16.94 -9.95
N GLN A 244 22.05 17.63 -10.28
CA GLN A 244 21.51 17.77 -11.63
C GLN A 244 21.73 19.19 -12.16
N ASN A 245 21.38 19.42 -13.43
CA ASN A 245 21.43 20.77 -14.02
C ASN A 245 20.27 21.63 -13.49
N GLY A 246 20.58 22.55 -12.58
CA GLY A 246 19.62 23.52 -12.04
C GLY A 246 18.84 23.07 -10.80
N TYR A 247 19.04 21.84 -10.32
CA TYR A 247 18.45 21.33 -9.08
C TYR A 247 19.27 20.16 -8.50
N GLN A 248 18.89 19.68 -7.32
CA GLN A 248 19.48 18.47 -6.72
C GLN A 248 18.41 17.52 -6.19
N LEU A 249 18.78 16.24 -6.04
CA LEU A 249 18.01 15.27 -5.25
C LEU A 249 18.83 14.91 -4.02
N SER A 250 18.20 14.97 -2.85
CA SER A 250 18.88 14.73 -1.57
C SER A 250 18.30 13.50 -0.88
N PHE A 251 19.17 12.67 -0.35
CA PHE A 251 18.83 11.43 0.33
C PHE A 251 19.50 11.43 1.71
N ASP A 252 18.71 11.56 2.75
CA ASP A 252 19.18 11.39 4.13
C ASP A 252 19.28 9.89 4.43
N VAL A 253 20.50 9.36 4.41
CA VAL A 253 20.81 7.95 4.73
C VAL A 253 21.35 7.80 6.15
N GLY A 254 21.62 8.91 6.84
CA GLY A 254 22.29 8.96 8.13
C GLY A 254 23.83 8.94 8.04
N PRO A 255 24.52 9.26 9.14
CA PRO A 255 25.99 9.28 9.18
C PRO A 255 26.61 7.88 9.13
N GLY A 256 27.94 7.82 9.07
CA GLY A 256 28.71 6.58 9.23
C GLY A 256 28.95 5.76 7.97
N TYR A 257 28.43 6.19 6.81
CA TYR A 257 28.81 5.59 5.53
C TYR A 257 30.21 6.04 5.11
N ASP A 258 30.93 5.14 4.45
CA ASP A 258 32.18 5.49 3.77
C ASP A 258 31.85 6.13 2.41
N SER A 259 32.22 7.39 2.23
CA SER A 259 31.95 8.13 0.99
C SER A 259 32.55 7.47 -0.26
N SER A 260 33.64 6.69 -0.11
CA SER A 260 34.30 6.01 -1.22
C SER A 260 33.55 4.77 -1.72
N LEU A 261 32.57 4.27 -0.95
CA LEU A 261 31.76 3.10 -1.29
C LEU A 261 30.42 3.46 -1.93
N PHE A 262 30.07 4.75 -1.97
CA PHE A 262 29.00 5.22 -2.84
C PHE A 262 29.47 5.16 -4.29
N THR A 263 28.70 4.45 -5.11
CA THR A 263 28.96 4.35 -6.54
C THR A 263 27.73 4.76 -7.32
N TYR A 264 27.94 5.12 -8.58
CA TYR A 264 26.84 5.38 -9.48
C TYR A 264 27.10 4.80 -10.87
N THR A 265 26.01 4.41 -11.54
CA THR A 265 26.00 4.10 -12.96
C THR A 265 25.27 5.22 -13.68
N ASN A 266 25.99 5.96 -14.53
CA ASN A 266 25.42 7.03 -15.35
C ASN A 266 24.97 6.49 -16.71
N ARG A 267 23.66 6.45 -16.96
CA ARG A 267 23.06 6.05 -18.24
C ARG A 267 22.36 7.24 -18.87
N VAL A 268 22.01 7.11 -20.15
CA VAL A 268 21.42 8.21 -20.94
C VAL A 268 20.18 8.82 -20.28
N THR A 269 19.33 8.01 -19.65
CA THR A 269 18.04 8.46 -19.10
C THR A 269 17.97 8.49 -17.58
N TYR A 270 18.87 7.80 -16.87
CA TYR A 270 18.83 7.70 -15.42
C TYR A 270 20.21 7.45 -14.80
N ILE A 271 20.31 7.71 -13.51
CA ILE A 271 21.46 7.46 -12.64
C ILE A 271 21.04 6.42 -11.60
N ILE A 272 21.78 5.31 -11.50
CA ILE A 272 21.61 4.36 -10.40
C ILE A 272 22.68 4.66 -9.35
N VAL A 273 22.27 4.86 -8.10
CA VAL A 273 23.14 5.04 -6.93
C VAL A 273 23.07 3.80 -6.05
N SER A 274 24.21 3.34 -5.58
CA SER A 274 24.33 2.21 -4.65
C SER A 274 25.43 2.45 -3.63
N TYR A 275 25.36 1.72 -2.51
CA TYR A 275 26.42 1.67 -1.51
C TYR A 275 26.91 0.22 -1.38
N GLY A 276 28.17 -0.01 -1.79
CA GLY A 276 28.73 -1.36 -2.02
C GLY A 276 29.08 -2.17 -0.77
N ALA A 277 28.57 -1.80 0.42
CA ALA A 277 28.82 -2.49 1.67
C ALA A 277 27.55 -2.62 2.53
N ALA A 278 27.66 -3.35 3.64
CA ALA A 278 26.59 -3.47 4.61
C ALA A 278 26.29 -2.12 5.29
N VAL A 279 25.03 -1.95 5.72
CA VAL A 279 24.56 -0.73 6.39
C VAL A 279 25.41 -0.45 7.64
N PRO A 280 26.03 0.73 7.77
CA PRO A 280 26.88 1.06 8.91
C PRO A 280 26.06 1.37 10.17
N PRO A 281 26.62 1.24 11.39
CA PRO A 281 25.89 1.50 12.65
C PRO A 281 25.36 2.93 12.84
N GLY A 282 25.88 3.91 12.08
CA GLY A 282 25.43 5.31 12.14
C GLY A 282 24.26 5.62 11.20
N ALA A 283 23.89 4.70 10.32
CA ALA A 283 22.82 4.91 9.35
C ALA A 283 21.46 5.12 10.03
N ASN A 284 20.54 5.70 9.28
CA ASN A 284 19.15 5.79 9.71
C ASN A 284 18.59 4.39 9.96
N SER A 285 17.98 4.21 11.13
CA SER A 285 17.40 2.96 11.62
C SER A 285 15.99 3.19 12.19
N GLY A 286 15.20 2.12 12.34
CA GLY A 286 13.80 2.20 12.77
C GLY A 286 12.85 2.28 11.58
N GLY A 287 11.78 3.08 11.70
CA GLY A 287 10.75 3.20 10.67
C GLY A 287 9.64 2.14 10.77
N CYS A 288 8.88 2.01 9.69
CA CYS A 288 7.88 0.96 9.47
C CYS A 288 8.56 -0.31 8.97
N SER A 289 7.82 -1.41 8.92
CA SER A 289 8.33 -2.71 8.47
C SER A 289 7.24 -3.52 7.79
N CYS A 290 7.63 -4.42 6.89
CA CYS A 290 6.75 -5.43 6.35
C CYS A 290 6.48 -6.55 7.36
N VAL A 291 5.27 -6.52 7.93
CA VAL A 291 4.79 -7.56 8.85
C VAL A 291 3.64 -8.28 8.19
N SER A 292 3.70 -9.61 8.12
CA SER A 292 2.57 -10.41 7.64
C SER A 292 1.38 -10.25 8.59
N ILE A 293 0.27 -9.78 8.04
CA ILE A 293 -0.98 -9.61 8.78
C ILE A 293 -1.89 -10.80 8.44
N PRO A 294 -2.28 -11.62 9.43
CA PRO A 294 -3.16 -12.75 9.18
C PRO A 294 -4.56 -12.27 8.80
N PRO A 295 -5.32 -13.08 8.02
CA PRO A 295 -6.72 -12.78 7.77
C PRO A 295 -7.52 -12.75 9.09
N PRO A 296 -8.61 -11.99 9.16
CA PRO A 296 -9.49 -12.00 10.31
C PRO A 296 -9.96 -13.44 10.59
N THR A 297 -9.84 -13.86 11.86
CA THR A 297 -10.26 -15.21 12.23
C THR A 297 -11.77 -15.24 12.26
N ALA A 298 -12.39 -15.84 11.25
CA ALA A 298 -13.83 -16.10 11.26
C ALA A 298 -14.16 -16.98 12.47
N THR A 299 -14.79 -16.39 13.49
CA THR A 299 -15.53 -17.20 14.45
C THR A 299 -16.71 -17.78 13.69
N THR A 300 -16.89 -19.11 13.76
CA THR A 300 -17.94 -19.84 13.04
C THR A 300 -19.27 -19.10 13.09
N ALA A 301 -19.70 -18.54 11.97
CA ALA A 301 -20.94 -17.79 11.86
C ALA A 301 -21.99 -18.55 11.04
N SER A 302 -23.24 -18.35 11.43
CA SER A 302 -24.44 -18.82 10.74
C SER A 302 -24.49 -18.22 9.33
N SER A 303 -24.69 -19.04 8.30
CA SER A 303 -24.94 -18.57 6.94
C SER A 303 -26.26 -17.80 6.88
N THR A 304 -26.25 -16.55 6.41
CA THR A 304 -27.48 -15.80 6.14
C THR A 304 -27.70 -15.64 4.64
N SER A 305 -28.84 -16.11 4.15
CA SER A 305 -29.35 -15.80 2.82
C SER A 305 -30.03 -14.43 2.85
N ILE A 306 -29.69 -13.55 1.91
CA ILE A 306 -30.38 -12.29 1.67
C ILE A 306 -31.55 -12.61 0.73
N ASN A 307 -32.77 -12.71 1.26
CA ASN A 307 -33.96 -12.85 0.42
C ASN A 307 -34.33 -11.47 -0.16
N PHE A 308 -34.34 -11.38 -1.49
CA PHE A 308 -34.87 -10.24 -2.26
C PHE A 308 -36.40 -10.15 -2.21
#